data_AF-A0A925CCF3-F1
#
_entry.id   AF-A0A925CCF3-F1
#
_cell.length_a   1.000
_cell.length_b   1.000
_cell.length_c   1.000
_cell.angle_alpha   90.00
_cell.angle_beta   90.00
_cell.angle_gamma   90.00
#
_symmetry.space_group_name_H-M   'P 1'
#
loop_
_entity.id
_entity.type
_entity.pdbx_description
1 polymer ?
#
loop_
_entity_poly.entity_id
_entity_poly.type
_entity_poly.pdbx_seq_one_letter_code
_entity_poly.pdbx_strand_id
1 'polypeptide(L)'
;MNVTTSGSSVNIGRITLTCGPTSGTLDIVIGSGSLNTSDSSTTPTGNDWGGLDVSAIASGVETRLSGAIGDDLTDSIGIDQLFRFDFIGEVQASITAANPGNFGGVCVVEAGSIATGGSVTLTNGALLRVRTDGTGDIAGDITATNGRIDNVFVGGDLFGDVKAESGRIGQIVAGGDIGASGSPVTITAKQSDVSIHSIRSISADNIHANITSNLNFVPGTGLDAKIGRIKAETGVITGSITTRGVAGTVAEGAGGVCSTGNFSADIASDLSIESTLDIGGELLSGTTVRIGALSSGGSITIDANAGLEGQIIITDAFSNGGWFDPVTIGTGGSQIVIDPANTSFPPEVDYTQTSAQLGGGAIGVVPFDNHRADCSPLEEAFIEQPANVPSTIRIRHYGPITFAWGTMPYVITRKLYPCDSDPWAECCQTSCGATDISNLFTAALGSSANGGTARDVILTPVSGFTWPDDRTEFCFKPVTSGTNRLKCSGVPNEPSVYAYKYRFLVGIPCGSADLVGGDGEVDSADLAAWMQNPIDLNGDGLANDADLALILQAMGETE
;
A
#
# COMPACT_ATOMS: atom_id res chain seq x y z
N MET A 1 19.44 49.30 -2.83
CA MET A 1 20.68 49.09 -2.07
C MET A 1 21.50 48.03 -2.78
N ASN A 2 22.73 48.36 -3.15
CA ASN A 2 23.66 47.40 -3.73
C ASN A 2 24.77 47.16 -2.71
N VAL A 3 24.98 45.90 -2.34
CA VAL A 3 26.04 45.46 -1.44
C VAL A 3 27.08 44.73 -2.27
N THR A 4 28.28 45.30 -2.30
CA THR A 4 29.43 44.73 -2.99
C THR A 4 30.58 44.66 -2.01
N THR A 5 31.32 43.57 -1.99
CA THR A 5 32.53 43.48 -1.18
C THR A 5 33.73 44.01 -1.97
N SER A 6 34.70 44.64 -1.29
CA SER A 6 35.93 45.15 -1.93
C SER A 6 36.93 44.06 -2.31
N GLY A 7 36.61 42.80 -2.02
CA GLY A 7 37.39 41.60 -2.32
C GLY A 7 36.57 40.35 -2.07
N SER A 8 36.98 39.23 -2.65
CA SER A 8 36.26 37.95 -2.57
C SER A 8 36.35 37.26 -1.20
N SER A 9 37.13 37.75 -0.24
CA SER A 9 37.45 37.05 1.01
C SER A 9 36.88 37.72 2.27
N VAL A 10 35.85 38.55 2.14
CA VAL A 10 35.30 39.34 3.25
C VAL A 10 33.95 38.78 3.67
N ASN A 11 33.81 38.44 4.94
CA ASN A 11 32.53 38.08 5.53
C ASN A 11 31.65 39.34 5.60
N ILE A 12 30.41 39.22 5.11
CA ILE A 12 29.48 40.35 5.01
C ILE A 12 28.89 40.68 6.40
N GLY A 13 28.80 39.71 7.30
CA GLY A 13 28.16 39.86 8.61
C GLY A 13 26.64 40.02 8.50
N ARG A 14 25.95 40.30 9.61
CA ARG A 14 24.49 40.53 9.59
C ARG A 14 24.16 41.93 9.10
N ILE A 15 23.23 42.03 8.16
CA ILE A 15 22.69 43.30 7.69
C ILE A 15 21.34 43.55 8.36
N THR A 16 21.23 44.62 9.14
CA THR A 16 19.97 45.08 9.72
C THR A 16 19.59 46.44 9.14
N LEU A 17 18.44 46.52 8.49
CA LEU A 17 17.93 47.78 7.94
C LEU A 17 16.98 48.42 8.96
N THR A 18 17.44 49.48 9.63
CA THR A 18 16.69 50.15 10.71
C THR A 18 15.80 51.29 10.23
N CYS A 19 15.92 51.69 8.96
CA CYS A 19 15.08 52.69 8.31
C CYS A 19 15.07 52.47 6.79
N GLY A 20 14.08 53.03 6.10
CA GLY A 20 13.96 52.90 4.65
C GLY A 20 12.91 53.85 4.07
N PRO A 21 12.51 53.64 2.79
CA PRO A 21 11.37 54.34 2.23
C PRO A 21 10.10 54.02 3.04
N THR A 22 9.07 54.85 2.90
CA THR A 22 7.76 54.62 3.52
C THR A 22 6.75 53.98 2.58
N SER A 23 7.08 53.90 1.28
CA SER A 23 6.27 53.31 0.22
C SER A 23 7.14 52.93 -0.98
N GLY A 24 6.71 51.95 -1.77
CA GLY A 24 7.36 51.56 -3.03
C GLY A 24 8.13 50.27 -2.90
N THR A 25 9.30 50.17 -3.56
CA THR A 25 10.13 48.97 -3.53
C THR A 25 11.53 49.27 -2.99
N LEU A 26 12.11 48.31 -2.28
CA LEU A 26 13.49 48.34 -1.83
C LEU A 26 14.23 47.13 -2.38
N ASP A 27 15.03 47.37 -3.42
CA ASP A 27 15.93 46.35 -3.97
C ASP A 27 17.16 46.19 -3.09
N ILE A 28 17.46 44.96 -2.71
CA ILE A 28 18.66 44.56 -1.99
C ILE A 28 19.39 43.59 -2.91
N VAL A 29 20.54 44.02 -3.41
CA VAL A 29 21.32 43.27 -4.39
C VAL A 29 22.67 42.94 -3.78
N ILE A 30 23.03 41.66 -3.74
CA ILE A 30 24.33 41.19 -3.25
C ILE A 30 25.19 40.78 -4.46
N GLY A 31 26.21 41.59 -4.80
CA GLY A 31 27.21 41.28 -5.83
C GLY A 31 26.87 41.74 -7.25
N SER A 32 25.70 41.43 -7.80
CA SER A 32 25.38 41.58 -9.24
C SER A 32 25.20 43.02 -9.75
N GLY A 33 25.22 44.03 -8.89
CA GLY A 33 25.05 45.43 -9.27
C GLY A 33 23.64 45.86 -9.65
N SER A 34 22.79 44.91 -10.05
CA SER A 34 21.38 45.09 -10.39
C SER A 34 20.57 43.87 -9.96
N LEU A 35 19.26 44.07 -9.74
CA LEU A 35 18.34 43.00 -9.36
C LEU A 35 18.35 41.92 -10.44
N ASN A 36 18.71 40.68 -10.08
CA ASN A 36 18.68 39.58 -11.03
C ASN A 36 17.22 39.17 -11.26
N THR A 37 16.72 39.48 -12.45
CA THR A 37 15.34 39.20 -12.89
C THR A 37 15.28 38.03 -13.88
N SER A 38 16.31 37.19 -13.91
CA SER A 38 16.41 36.03 -14.80
C SER A 38 16.95 34.81 -14.05
N ASP A 39 16.82 33.61 -14.65
CA ASP A 39 17.41 32.37 -14.10
C ASP A 39 18.91 32.20 -14.48
N SER A 40 19.63 33.29 -14.73
CA SER A 40 21.09 33.22 -14.88
C SER A 40 21.76 33.23 -13.51
N SER A 41 22.82 32.44 -13.33
CA SER A 41 23.65 32.50 -12.13
C SER A 41 24.22 33.89 -11.91
N THR A 42 24.35 34.26 -10.64
CA THR A 42 24.95 35.53 -10.23
C THR A 42 26.40 35.31 -9.82
N THR A 43 27.26 36.32 -10.07
CA THR A 43 28.65 36.25 -9.60
C THR A 43 28.68 36.39 -8.08
N PRO A 44 29.22 35.41 -7.34
CA PRO A 44 29.29 35.48 -5.88
C PRO A 44 30.15 36.65 -5.39
N THR A 45 29.75 37.28 -4.28
CA THR A 45 30.52 38.34 -3.60
C THR A 45 30.71 38.00 -2.13
N GLY A 46 31.89 38.28 -1.58
CA GLY A 46 32.22 37.96 -0.19
C GLY A 46 32.29 36.46 0.10
N ASN A 47 32.47 36.13 1.39
CA ASN A 47 32.42 34.77 1.94
C ASN A 47 31.10 34.61 2.72
N ASP A 48 31.18 34.38 4.05
CA ASP A 48 30.03 34.15 4.90
C ASP A 48 29.12 35.38 4.98
N TRP A 49 27.81 35.12 5.03
CA TRP A 49 26.81 36.12 5.31
C TRP A 49 26.06 35.83 6.60
N GLY A 50 25.98 36.82 7.49
CA GLY A 50 25.20 36.74 8.73
C GLY A 50 23.73 37.09 8.54
N GLY A 51 23.18 36.93 7.34
CA GLY A 51 21.76 37.14 7.06
C GLY A 51 21.30 38.58 6.93
N LEU A 52 19.97 38.73 6.85
CA LEU A 52 19.28 39.98 6.54
C LEU A 52 18.03 40.15 7.39
N ASP A 53 17.95 41.29 8.05
CA ASP A 53 16.80 41.71 8.84
C ASP A 53 16.20 43.01 8.30
N VAL A 54 15.00 42.89 7.73
CA VAL A 54 14.20 44.02 7.22
C VAL A 54 12.98 44.33 8.07
N SER A 55 12.89 43.77 9.29
CA SER A 55 11.69 43.88 10.14
C SER A 55 11.33 45.32 10.53
N ALA A 56 12.28 46.26 10.48
CA ALA A 56 12.05 47.68 10.73
C ALA A 56 11.68 48.49 9.47
N ILE A 57 11.64 47.87 8.28
CA ILE A 57 11.16 48.51 7.06
C ILE A 57 9.64 48.65 7.12
N ALA A 58 9.10 49.79 6.65
CA ALA A 58 7.67 50.05 6.67
C ALA A 58 6.91 49.01 5.83
N SER A 59 5.78 48.51 6.33
CA SER A 59 4.96 47.47 5.67
C SER A 59 4.38 47.87 4.30
N GLY A 60 4.47 49.15 3.92
CA GLY A 60 4.09 49.64 2.59
C GLY A 60 5.23 49.59 1.57
N VAL A 61 6.40 49.07 1.96
CA VAL A 61 7.56 48.87 1.09
C VAL A 61 7.73 47.39 0.83
N GLU A 62 7.76 47.03 -0.45
CA GLU A 62 8.10 45.69 -0.89
C GLU A 62 9.61 45.54 -0.96
N THR A 63 10.16 44.70 -0.10
CA THR A 63 11.59 44.36 -0.05
C THR A 63 11.90 43.22 -1.03
N ARG A 64 12.93 43.40 -1.86
CA ARG A 64 13.25 42.46 -2.95
C ARG A 64 14.71 42.06 -2.88
N LEU A 65 15.02 40.76 -2.87
CA LEU A 65 16.37 40.24 -2.74
C LEU A 65 16.81 39.45 -3.97
N SER A 66 18.05 39.70 -4.41
CA SER A 66 18.77 38.84 -5.36
C SER A 66 20.29 38.93 -5.14
N GLY A 67 21.04 37.90 -5.53
CA GLY A 67 22.50 37.97 -5.52
C GLY A 67 23.17 36.63 -5.27
N ALA A 68 24.44 36.66 -4.91
CA ALA A 68 25.15 35.47 -4.47
C ALA A 68 26.28 35.77 -3.49
N ILE A 69 26.61 34.79 -2.66
CA ILE A 69 27.75 34.82 -1.74
C ILE A 69 28.68 33.64 -1.96
N GLY A 70 29.96 33.82 -1.64
CA GLY A 70 31.00 32.84 -1.90
C GLY A 70 31.12 31.71 -0.88
N ASP A 71 30.36 31.74 0.21
CA ASP A 71 30.46 30.77 1.33
C ASP A 71 29.10 30.62 2.05
N ASP A 72 29.09 30.43 3.37
CA ASP A 72 27.92 30.04 4.16
C ASP A 72 26.91 31.18 4.46
N LEU A 73 25.62 30.83 4.57
CA LEU A 73 24.61 31.63 5.26
C LEU A 73 24.48 31.18 6.71
N THR A 74 24.90 32.02 7.65
CA THR A 74 25.01 31.67 9.08
C THR A 74 23.84 32.16 9.95
N ASP A 75 22.96 32.99 9.40
CA ASP A 75 21.77 33.52 10.09
C ASP A 75 20.65 33.81 9.08
N SER A 76 19.45 34.05 9.58
CA SER A 76 18.22 34.11 8.79
C SER A 76 18.14 35.26 7.79
N ILE A 77 17.37 35.03 6.72
CA ILE A 77 16.92 36.04 5.76
C ILE A 77 15.39 36.08 5.81
N GLY A 78 14.82 37.25 6.04
CA GLY A 78 13.39 37.53 5.87
C GLY A 78 13.17 38.62 4.83
N ILE A 79 12.33 38.38 3.82
CA ILE A 79 12.06 39.34 2.74
C ILE A 79 10.64 39.21 2.18
N ASP A 80 10.14 40.21 1.46
CA ASP A 80 8.84 40.11 0.76
C ASP A 80 8.97 39.32 -0.54
N GLN A 81 9.97 39.62 -1.37
CA GLN A 81 10.24 38.90 -2.62
C GLN A 81 11.67 38.38 -2.71
N LEU A 82 11.78 37.09 -3.00
CA LEU A 82 13.05 36.45 -3.35
C LEU A 82 13.05 36.08 -4.83
N PHE A 83 14.03 36.61 -5.57
CA PHE A 83 14.22 36.31 -6.98
C PHE A 83 15.11 35.08 -7.14
N ARG A 84 16.42 35.30 -7.22
CA ARG A 84 17.43 34.24 -7.25
C ARG A 84 18.52 34.57 -6.26
N PHE A 85 18.88 33.60 -5.44
CA PHE A 85 20.02 33.71 -4.54
C PHE A 85 20.89 32.46 -4.57
N ASP A 86 22.18 32.63 -4.86
CA ASP A 86 23.13 31.52 -4.93
C ASP A 86 24.12 31.57 -3.75
N PHE A 87 24.39 30.42 -3.15
CA PHE A 87 25.37 30.19 -2.08
C PHE A 87 26.38 29.17 -2.62
N ILE A 88 27.68 29.47 -2.61
CA ILE A 88 28.68 28.42 -2.91
C ILE A 88 28.79 27.46 -1.71
N GLY A 89 28.71 28.00 -0.49
CA GLY A 89 28.76 27.22 0.74
C GLY A 89 27.39 26.69 1.19
N GLU A 90 27.26 26.47 2.49
CA GLU A 90 26.09 25.89 3.13
C GLU A 90 25.07 26.94 3.58
N VAL A 91 23.78 26.63 3.40
CA VAL A 91 22.69 27.37 4.03
C VAL A 91 22.44 26.80 5.43
N GLN A 92 22.94 27.46 6.47
CA GLN A 92 22.84 27.01 7.87
C GLN A 92 21.64 27.60 8.62
N ALA A 93 20.92 28.54 8.00
CA ALA A 93 19.79 29.25 8.60
C ALA A 93 18.61 29.42 7.63
N SER A 94 17.46 29.84 8.16
CA SER A 94 16.22 29.94 7.39
C SER A 94 16.22 31.10 6.39
N ILE A 95 15.77 30.82 5.17
CA ILE A 95 15.43 31.80 4.15
C ILE A 95 13.90 31.83 4.02
N THR A 96 13.29 32.97 4.35
CA THR A 96 11.84 33.16 4.28
C THR A 96 11.49 34.30 3.32
N ALA A 97 10.63 34.01 2.35
CA ALA A 97 10.07 34.98 1.43
C ALA A 97 8.54 34.92 1.39
N ALA A 98 7.86 36.06 1.31
CA ALA A 98 6.41 36.10 1.19
C ALA A 98 5.92 35.72 -0.22
N ASN A 99 6.65 36.12 -1.25
CA ASN A 99 6.32 35.95 -2.66
C ASN A 99 7.61 35.65 -3.47
N PRO A 100 7.49 35.04 -4.65
CA PRO A 100 8.60 34.93 -5.58
C PRO A 100 8.84 36.27 -6.29
N GLY A 101 10.00 36.40 -6.94
CA GLY A 101 10.28 37.52 -7.83
C GLY A 101 9.41 37.56 -9.09
N ASN A 102 9.36 38.73 -9.72
CA ASN A 102 8.52 39.03 -10.90
C ASN A 102 8.96 38.37 -12.23
N PHE A 103 9.83 37.36 -12.20
CA PHE A 103 10.21 36.57 -13.37
C PHE A 103 9.28 35.37 -13.56
N GLY A 104 8.00 35.62 -13.89
CA GLY A 104 7.01 34.54 -14.00
C GLY A 104 6.64 33.89 -12.66
N GLY A 105 6.89 34.59 -11.55
CA GLY A 105 6.61 34.09 -10.19
C GLY A 105 7.61 33.06 -9.73
N VAL A 106 8.90 33.27 -10.02
CA VAL A 106 10.00 32.34 -9.78
C VAL A 106 10.84 32.76 -8.58
N CYS A 107 11.05 31.83 -7.65
CA CYS A 107 12.09 31.88 -6.61
C CYS A 107 13.11 30.76 -6.87
N VAL A 108 14.40 31.08 -6.89
CA VAL A 108 15.52 30.13 -7.06
C VAL A 108 16.50 30.26 -5.90
N VAL A 109 16.81 29.12 -5.29
CA VAL A 109 17.88 29.00 -4.29
C VAL A 109 18.84 27.91 -4.75
N GLU A 110 20.12 28.27 -4.93
CA GLU A 110 21.19 27.32 -5.20
C GLU A 110 22.19 27.37 -4.05
N ALA A 111 22.62 26.22 -3.54
CA ALA A 111 23.54 26.13 -2.41
C ALA A 111 24.58 25.03 -2.64
N GLY A 112 25.69 25.06 -1.91
CA GLY A 112 26.56 23.90 -1.77
C GLY A 112 25.83 22.78 -1.02
N SER A 113 25.25 23.11 0.14
CA SER A 113 24.35 22.24 0.92
C SER A 113 23.32 23.07 1.69
N ILE A 114 22.30 22.43 2.26
CA ILE A 114 21.37 23.06 3.21
C ILE A 114 21.42 22.25 4.52
N ALA A 115 21.94 22.85 5.58
CA ALA A 115 22.09 22.18 6.87
C ALA A 115 20.72 21.93 7.54
N THR A 116 20.70 21.15 8.64
CA THR A 116 19.49 20.95 9.46
C THR A 116 18.91 22.24 10.03
N GLY A 117 19.75 23.26 10.28
CA GLY A 117 19.30 24.60 10.69
C GLY A 117 18.86 25.49 9.52
N GLY A 118 19.24 25.11 8.30
CA GLY A 118 18.82 25.74 7.06
C GLY A 118 17.38 25.41 6.73
N SER A 119 16.69 26.32 6.04
CA SER A 119 15.40 26.03 5.41
C SER A 119 15.09 27.05 4.33
N VAL A 120 14.23 26.68 3.39
CA VAL A 120 13.72 27.58 2.35
C VAL A 120 12.21 27.58 2.41
N THR A 121 11.64 28.72 2.79
CA THR A 121 10.19 28.90 2.93
C THR A 121 9.69 30.00 2.01
N LEU A 122 8.71 29.67 1.19
CA LEU A 122 7.97 30.61 0.35
C LEU A 122 6.49 30.61 0.76
N THR A 123 5.95 31.76 1.15
CA THR A 123 4.56 31.82 1.64
C THR A 123 3.56 31.70 0.50
N ASN A 124 3.77 32.39 -0.61
CA ASN A 124 2.87 32.39 -1.77
C ASN A 124 3.65 32.21 -3.06
N GLY A 125 3.02 31.68 -4.12
CA GLY A 125 3.60 31.61 -5.46
C GLY A 125 4.41 30.34 -5.74
N ALA A 126 5.37 30.38 -6.66
CA ALA A 126 6.14 29.20 -7.04
C ALA A 126 7.61 29.28 -6.60
N LEU A 127 8.05 28.25 -5.89
CA LEU A 127 9.47 27.98 -5.68
C LEU A 127 9.95 27.18 -6.90
N LEU A 128 10.61 27.85 -7.85
CA LEU A 128 10.95 27.22 -9.13
C LEU A 128 11.99 26.12 -8.96
N ARG A 129 13.03 26.41 -8.18
CA ARG A 129 14.16 25.50 -7.99
C ARG A 129 14.82 25.73 -6.64
N VAL A 130 14.98 24.65 -5.88
CA VAL A 130 16.01 24.51 -4.86
C VAL A 130 17.02 23.50 -5.37
N ARG A 131 18.30 23.84 -5.37
CA ARG A 131 19.34 22.96 -5.89
C ARG A 131 20.58 22.97 -5.01
N THR A 132 21.15 21.80 -4.76
CA THR A 132 22.53 21.66 -4.30
C THR A 132 23.47 21.28 -5.45
N ASP A 133 24.74 21.64 -5.35
CA ASP A 133 25.77 21.23 -6.30
C ASP A 133 26.53 19.97 -5.83
N GLY A 134 27.24 19.33 -6.77
CA GLY A 134 28.09 18.17 -6.47
C GLY A 134 27.38 17.06 -5.70
N THR A 135 27.84 16.81 -4.47
CA THR A 135 27.34 15.79 -3.52
C THR A 135 26.67 16.44 -2.31
N GLY A 136 26.21 17.69 -2.43
CA GLY A 136 25.65 18.43 -1.32
C GLY A 136 24.28 17.93 -0.89
N ASP A 137 24.08 17.81 0.42
CA ASP A 137 22.83 17.34 1.01
C ASP A 137 21.83 18.48 1.26
N ILE A 138 20.55 18.14 1.35
CA ILE A 138 19.50 19.02 1.89
C ILE A 138 18.95 18.38 3.16
N ALA A 139 19.44 18.82 4.31
CA ALA A 139 18.93 18.43 5.63
C ALA A 139 17.87 19.39 6.19
N GLY A 140 17.71 20.56 5.58
CA GLY A 140 16.73 21.58 5.94
C GLY A 140 15.42 21.49 5.16
N ASP A 141 14.31 21.91 5.78
CA ASP A 141 12.98 21.86 5.16
C ASP A 141 12.84 22.82 3.95
N ILE A 142 12.11 22.37 2.93
CA ILE A 142 11.68 23.17 1.78
C ILE A 142 10.16 23.26 1.79
N THR A 143 9.64 24.49 1.94
CA THR A 143 8.19 24.71 2.09
C THR A 143 7.67 25.79 1.14
N ALA A 144 6.56 25.49 0.48
CA ALA A 144 5.70 26.44 -0.23
C ALA A 144 4.26 26.36 0.35
N THR A 145 3.86 27.32 1.19
CA THR A 145 2.60 27.27 1.95
C THR A 145 1.37 27.43 1.04
N ASN A 146 1.28 28.55 0.33
CA ASN A 146 0.20 28.87 -0.63
C ASN A 146 0.75 28.86 -2.05
N GLY A 147 1.45 27.78 -2.38
CA GLY A 147 2.32 27.76 -3.53
C GLY A 147 2.70 26.37 -3.99
N ARG A 148 3.46 26.32 -5.07
CA ARG A 148 4.00 25.08 -5.64
C ARG A 148 5.52 25.07 -5.57
N ILE A 149 6.10 23.88 -5.58
CA ILE A 149 7.54 23.66 -5.72
C ILE A 149 7.74 23.01 -7.09
N ASP A 150 8.41 23.67 -8.03
CA ASP A 150 8.57 23.09 -9.37
C ASP A 150 9.71 22.06 -9.37
N ASN A 151 10.87 22.35 -8.76
CA ASN A 151 11.99 21.41 -8.73
C ASN A 151 12.80 21.46 -7.42
N VAL A 152 13.18 20.29 -6.93
CA VAL A 152 14.20 20.08 -5.89
C VAL A 152 15.25 19.13 -6.46
N PHE A 153 16.49 19.61 -6.60
CA PHE A 153 17.61 18.82 -7.10
C PHE A 153 18.69 18.73 -6.03
N VAL A 154 18.94 17.54 -5.52
CA VAL A 154 19.91 17.29 -4.44
C VAL A 154 21.08 16.49 -5.00
N GLY A 155 22.30 17.01 -4.85
CA GLY A 155 23.51 16.34 -5.27
C GLY A 155 23.80 15.07 -4.47
N GLY A 156 23.59 15.12 -3.16
CA GLY A 156 23.66 14.00 -2.23
C GLY A 156 22.27 13.56 -1.74
N ASP A 157 22.11 13.53 -0.42
CA ASP A 157 20.92 13.01 0.27
C ASP A 157 19.92 14.14 0.64
N LEU A 158 18.63 13.82 0.58
CA LEU A 158 17.54 14.68 1.06
C LEU A 158 17.04 14.17 2.42
N PHE A 159 17.35 14.87 3.51
CA PHE A 159 16.85 14.58 4.85
C PHE A 159 15.78 15.56 5.35
N GLY A 160 15.65 16.73 4.72
CA GLY A 160 14.62 17.73 5.04
C GLY A 160 13.27 17.43 4.38
N ASP A 161 12.18 17.87 5.01
CA ASP A 161 10.83 17.71 4.45
C ASP A 161 10.61 18.59 3.21
N VAL A 162 9.78 18.13 2.28
CA VAL A 162 9.38 18.91 1.09
C VAL A 162 7.86 19.07 1.06
N LYS A 163 7.38 20.29 1.28
CA LYS A 163 5.96 20.59 1.52
C LYS A 163 5.43 21.67 0.58
N ALA A 164 4.53 21.31 -0.33
CA ALA A 164 3.69 22.23 -1.09
C ALA A 164 2.25 22.17 -0.54
N GLU A 165 1.97 22.92 0.53
CA GLU A 165 0.78 22.73 1.37
C GLU A 165 -0.53 23.10 0.67
N SER A 166 -0.48 23.92 -0.38
CA SER A 166 -1.64 24.28 -1.20
C SER A 166 -1.33 24.20 -2.69
N GLY A 167 -0.30 23.45 -3.08
CA GLY A 167 0.12 23.37 -4.48
C GLY A 167 0.66 22.00 -4.84
N ARG A 168 1.37 21.96 -5.95
CA ARG A 168 2.02 20.76 -6.46
C ARG A 168 3.51 20.76 -6.15
N ILE A 169 4.10 19.57 -6.22
CA ILE A 169 5.52 19.36 -6.39
C ILE A 169 5.71 18.87 -7.83
N GLY A 170 6.56 19.56 -8.60
CA GLY A 170 6.99 19.05 -9.88
C GLY A 170 7.92 17.87 -9.65
N GLN A 171 9.22 18.13 -9.58
CA GLN A 171 10.22 17.08 -9.51
C GLN A 171 11.04 17.15 -8.22
N ILE A 172 11.32 16.00 -7.63
CA ILE A 172 12.37 15.79 -6.63
C ILE A 172 13.35 14.78 -7.21
N VAL A 173 14.63 15.15 -7.31
CA VAL A 173 15.72 14.23 -7.64
C VAL A 173 16.79 14.36 -6.58
N ALA A 174 17.09 13.27 -5.89
CA ALA A 174 18.28 13.14 -5.05
C ALA A 174 19.31 12.26 -5.75
N GLY A 175 20.57 12.67 -5.71
CA GLY A 175 21.70 11.88 -6.21
C GLY A 175 22.04 10.70 -5.31
N GLY A 176 21.69 10.79 -4.01
CA GLY A 176 21.70 9.70 -3.05
C GLY A 176 20.29 9.36 -2.56
N ASP A 177 20.11 9.23 -1.24
CA ASP A 177 18.89 8.76 -0.60
C ASP A 177 17.90 9.90 -0.30
N ILE A 178 16.61 9.58 -0.25
CA ILE A 178 15.59 10.42 0.39
C ILE A 178 15.27 9.80 1.75
N GLY A 179 15.62 10.51 2.82
CA GLY A 179 15.42 10.09 4.21
C GLY A 179 16.30 8.91 4.62
N ALA A 180 16.01 8.36 5.80
CA ALA A 180 16.66 7.15 6.32
C ALA A 180 15.60 6.20 6.91
N SER A 181 15.91 4.90 7.00
CA SER A 181 14.97 3.86 7.46
C SER A 181 14.37 4.08 8.85
N GLY A 182 15.04 4.83 9.73
CA GLY A 182 14.52 5.23 11.05
C GLY A 182 13.98 6.67 11.13
N SER A 183 14.13 7.45 10.06
CA SER A 183 13.79 8.87 9.97
C SER A 183 13.25 9.19 8.58
N PRO A 184 12.01 8.77 8.26
CA PRO A 184 11.44 9.01 6.95
C PRO A 184 11.13 10.49 6.73
N VAL A 185 11.43 10.99 5.53
CA VAL A 185 11.13 12.36 5.11
C VAL A 185 9.64 12.50 4.79
N THR A 186 9.03 13.63 5.13
CA THR A 186 7.66 13.95 4.72
C THR A 186 7.67 14.70 3.40
N ILE A 187 7.01 14.13 2.39
CA ILE A 187 6.78 14.78 1.10
C ILE A 187 5.29 15.00 0.93
N THR A 188 4.84 16.25 0.89
CA THR A 188 3.41 16.57 0.81
C THR A 188 3.14 17.54 -0.31
N ALA A 189 2.24 17.18 -1.22
CA ALA A 189 1.67 18.09 -2.20
C ALA A 189 0.15 17.99 -2.13
N LYS A 190 -0.52 19.11 -1.91
CA LYS A 190 -1.97 19.09 -1.69
C LYS A 190 -2.77 19.47 -2.91
N GLN A 191 -2.26 20.09 -3.97
CA GLN A 191 -3.12 20.50 -5.10
C GLN A 191 -2.60 20.02 -6.45
N SER A 192 -3.50 19.44 -7.24
CA SER A 192 -3.34 19.19 -8.67
C SER A 192 -4.09 20.27 -9.45
N ASP A 193 -3.55 20.63 -10.61
CA ASP A 193 -4.31 21.23 -11.71
C ASP A 193 -4.81 20.05 -12.56
N VAL A 194 -6.02 20.12 -13.14
CA VAL A 194 -6.68 19.06 -13.93
C VAL A 194 -5.77 18.38 -14.97
N SER A 195 -4.73 19.10 -15.41
CA SER A 195 -3.78 18.65 -16.42
C SER A 195 -2.47 18.07 -15.88
N ILE A 196 -2.18 18.20 -14.58
CA ILE A 196 -0.86 17.93 -14.00
C ILE A 196 -0.97 17.25 -12.64
N HIS A 197 -0.16 16.22 -12.43
CA HIS A 197 -0.01 15.50 -11.16
C HIS A 197 0.31 16.42 -9.98
N SER A 198 -0.18 16.09 -8.77
CA SER A 198 0.18 16.85 -7.56
C SER A 198 1.64 16.63 -7.19
N ILE A 199 2.16 15.42 -7.45
CA ILE A 199 3.59 15.12 -7.41
C ILE A 199 3.93 14.56 -8.78
N ARG A 200 4.73 15.28 -9.58
CA ARG A 200 5.07 14.82 -10.94
C ARG A 200 6.08 13.68 -10.90
N SER A 201 7.20 13.84 -10.21
CA SER A 201 8.19 12.76 -10.06
C SER A 201 9.04 12.88 -8.79
N ILE A 202 9.39 11.74 -8.23
CA ILE A 202 10.38 11.56 -7.17
C ILE A 202 11.37 10.50 -7.64
N SER A 203 12.67 10.78 -7.53
CA SER A 203 13.74 9.85 -7.87
C SER A 203 14.91 9.95 -6.89
N ALA A 204 15.43 8.82 -6.44
CA ALA A 204 16.57 8.72 -5.52
C ALA A 204 17.18 7.31 -5.59
N ASP A 205 18.29 7.04 -4.90
CA ASP A 205 18.83 5.69 -4.74
C ASP A 205 17.90 4.81 -3.89
N ASN A 206 17.69 5.19 -2.62
CA ASN A 206 16.64 4.67 -1.74
C ASN A 206 15.61 5.77 -1.40
N ILE A 207 14.38 5.36 -1.11
CA ILE A 207 13.31 6.27 -0.66
C ILE A 207 12.75 5.79 0.68
N HIS A 208 13.02 6.54 1.72
CA HIS A 208 12.46 6.42 3.06
C HIS A 208 11.57 7.64 3.32
N ALA A 209 10.30 7.59 2.88
CA ALA A 209 9.44 8.77 2.90
C ALA A 209 7.97 8.47 3.19
N ASN A 210 7.31 9.43 3.85
CA ASN A 210 5.86 9.53 3.96
C ASN A 210 5.36 10.51 2.90
N ILE A 211 4.87 9.96 1.79
CA ILE A 211 4.49 10.68 0.59
C ILE A 211 2.97 10.84 0.58
N THR A 212 2.52 12.09 0.54
CA THR A 212 1.11 12.44 0.61
C THR A 212 0.71 13.35 -0.54
N SER A 213 -0.22 12.85 -1.35
CA SER A 213 -0.87 13.52 -2.48
C SER A 213 -2.39 13.33 -2.39
N ASN A 214 -3.00 13.68 -1.25
CA ASN A 214 -4.43 13.54 -1.03
C ASN A 214 -5.06 14.88 -0.62
N LEU A 215 -5.45 15.65 -1.62
CA LEU A 215 -6.24 16.85 -1.38
C LEU A 215 -7.60 16.50 -0.76
N ASN A 216 -8.18 17.45 -0.04
CA ASN A 216 -9.63 17.51 0.21
C ASN A 216 -10.33 17.49 -1.15
N PHE A 217 -10.65 16.30 -1.64
CA PHE A 217 -11.34 16.10 -2.90
C PHE A 217 -12.59 16.96 -2.89
N VAL A 218 -12.69 17.84 -3.89
CA VAL A 218 -13.95 18.52 -4.21
C VAL A 218 -14.56 17.76 -5.37
N PRO A 219 -15.57 16.90 -5.13
CA PRO A 219 -16.22 16.14 -6.18
C PRO A 219 -16.63 17.02 -7.36
N GLY A 220 -16.33 16.59 -8.58
CA GLY A 220 -16.76 17.24 -9.82
C GLY A 220 -15.83 18.33 -10.37
N THR A 221 -14.70 18.62 -9.72
CA THR A 221 -13.72 19.62 -10.22
C THR A 221 -12.72 19.04 -11.22
N GLY A 222 -12.65 17.71 -11.38
CA GLY A 222 -11.64 17.02 -12.18
C GLY A 222 -10.22 17.11 -11.60
N LEU A 223 -10.05 17.73 -10.43
CA LEU A 223 -8.76 17.82 -9.74
C LEU A 223 -8.47 16.48 -9.05
N ASP A 224 -7.70 15.64 -9.71
CA ASP A 224 -7.23 14.37 -9.15
C ASP A 224 -5.81 14.55 -8.63
N ALA A 225 -5.67 14.48 -7.30
CA ALA A 225 -4.37 14.50 -6.63
C ALA A 225 -3.63 13.19 -6.88
N LYS A 226 -3.09 13.05 -8.09
CA LYS A 226 -2.35 11.89 -8.57
C LYS A 226 -0.84 12.09 -8.39
N ILE A 227 -0.14 10.97 -8.26
CA ILE A 227 1.32 10.90 -8.34
C ILE A 227 1.70 10.38 -9.72
N GLY A 228 2.64 11.08 -10.37
CA GLY A 228 3.19 10.72 -11.67
C GLY A 228 4.13 9.53 -11.59
N ARG A 229 5.25 9.73 -10.90
CA ARG A 229 6.30 8.72 -10.73
C ARG A 229 6.98 8.77 -9.37
N ILE A 230 7.26 7.61 -8.79
CA ILE A 230 8.16 7.43 -7.64
C ILE A 230 9.16 6.35 -8.04
N LYS A 231 10.46 6.63 -8.00
CA LYS A 231 11.48 5.66 -8.40
C LYS A 231 12.64 5.61 -7.42
N ALA A 232 12.85 4.45 -6.82
CA ALA A 232 14.15 4.09 -6.24
C ALA A 232 15.01 3.47 -7.36
N GLU A 233 16.13 4.10 -7.69
CA GLU A 233 17.01 3.76 -8.81
C GLU A 233 17.82 2.49 -8.54
N THR A 234 18.25 2.31 -7.29
CA THR A 234 19.14 1.20 -6.89
C THR A 234 18.62 0.43 -5.67
N GLY A 235 17.70 1.02 -4.92
CA GLY A 235 17.40 0.61 -3.56
C GLY A 235 15.94 0.29 -3.26
N VAL A 236 15.58 0.49 -2.00
CA VAL A 236 14.26 0.16 -1.42
C VAL A 236 13.32 1.36 -1.40
N ILE A 237 12.02 1.08 -1.28
CA ILE A 237 11.02 2.08 -0.89
C ILE A 237 10.40 1.66 0.45
N THR A 238 10.44 2.55 1.44
CA THR A 238 9.86 2.37 2.78
C THR A 238 9.09 3.62 3.22
N GLY A 239 8.17 3.46 4.18
CA GLY A 239 7.34 4.56 4.71
C GLY A 239 5.88 4.39 4.30
N SER A 240 5.28 5.42 3.71
CA SER A 240 3.88 5.36 3.28
C SER A 240 3.62 6.23 2.06
N ILE A 241 2.67 5.84 1.21
CA ILE A 241 2.22 6.58 0.03
C ILE A 241 0.71 6.68 0.11
N THR A 242 0.20 7.88 0.39
CA THR A 242 -1.24 8.16 0.35
C THR A 242 -1.54 9.09 -0.82
N THR A 243 -2.34 8.64 -1.78
CA THR A 243 -2.65 9.38 -3.00
C THR A 243 -4.11 9.16 -3.42
N ARG A 244 -4.64 9.99 -4.31
CA ARG A 244 -5.89 9.63 -4.98
C ARG A 244 -5.64 8.66 -6.12
N GLY A 245 -4.50 8.72 -6.79
CA GLY A 245 -4.19 7.80 -7.88
C GLY A 245 -2.73 7.81 -8.26
N VAL A 246 -2.34 6.83 -9.06
CA VAL A 246 -1.00 6.74 -9.65
C VAL A 246 -1.17 6.69 -11.15
N ALA A 247 -0.68 7.69 -11.87
CA ALA A 247 -0.86 7.78 -13.32
C ALA A 247 0.40 8.31 -13.98
N GLY A 248 0.86 7.67 -15.05
CA GLY A 248 1.99 8.15 -15.82
C GLY A 248 1.54 8.95 -17.03
N THR A 249 2.17 10.09 -17.29
CA THR A 249 2.17 10.65 -18.66
C THR A 249 3.38 10.11 -19.42
N VAL A 250 3.25 9.95 -20.75
CA VAL A 250 4.37 9.51 -21.62
C VAL A 250 5.63 10.39 -21.45
N ALA A 251 5.44 11.65 -21.06
CA ALA A 251 6.53 12.60 -20.83
C ALA A 251 7.34 12.33 -19.54
N GLU A 252 6.88 11.46 -18.64
CA GLU A 252 7.52 11.15 -17.35
C GLU A 252 8.34 9.85 -17.39
N GLY A 253 8.42 9.20 -18.56
CA GLY A 253 8.91 7.83 -18.72
C GLY A 253 7.79 6.83 -18.46
N ALA A 254 8.13 5.54 -18.26
CA ALA A 254 7.20 4.61 -17.64
C ALA A 254 6.82 5.19 -16.27
N GLY A 255 5.59 5.67 -16.13
CA GLY A 255 5.11 6.26 -14.89
C GLY A 255 4.87 5.21 -13.81
N GLY A 256 4.43 5.67 -12.65
CA GLY A 256 4.06 4.81 -11.53
C GLY A 256 5.12 4.67 -10.44
N VAL A 257 5.04 3.61 -9.66
CA VAL A 257 5.90 3.39 -8.49
C VAL A 257 6.86 2.26 -8.82
N CYS A 258 8.16 2.55 -8.84
CA CYS A 258 9.20 1.60 -9.23
C CYS A 258 10.25 1.50 -8.12
N SER A 259 10.57 0.28 -7.72
CA SER A 259 11.67 -0.02 -6.79
C SER A 259 12.51 -1.13 -7.40
N THR A 260 13.84 -1.02 -7.42
CA THR A 260 14.69 -2.16 -7.84
C THR A 260 14.92 -3.15 -6.69
N GLY A 261 14.76 -2.72 -5.45
CA GLY A 261 14.84 -3.56 -4.25
C GLY A 261 13.48 -3.85 -3.62
N ASN A 262 13.52 -4.30 -2.36
CA ASN A 262 12.33 -4.61 -1.57
C ASN A 262 11.44 -3.39 -1.34
N PHE A 263 10.14 -3.65 -1.22
CA PHE A 263 9.11 -2.64 -1.00
C PHE A 263 8.45 -2.87 0.35
N SER A 264 8.55 -1.88 1.23
CA SER A 264 7.98 -1.88 2.58
C SER A 264 7.34 -0.54 2.92
N ALA A 265 6.55 -0.04 1.98
CA ALA A 265 5.74 1.16 2.16
C ALA A 265 4.27 0.83 1.94
N ASP A 266 3.38 1.26 2.82
CA ASP A 266 1.96 1.10 2.56
C ASP A 266 1.52 2.05 1.44
N ILE A 267 0.77 1.53 0.46
CA ILE A 267 0.12 2.37 -0.56
C ILE A 267 -1.37 2.43 -0.25
N ALA A 268 -1.91 3.64 -0.13
CA ALA A 268 -3.33 3.91 -0.07
C ALA A 268 -3.73 4.83 -1.23
N SER A 269 -4.30 4.24 -2.29
CA SER A 269 -4.85 4.96 -3.44
C SER A 269 -6.37 4.85 -3.45
N ASP A 270 -7.07 6.00 -3.41
CA ASP A 270 -8.55 6.02 -3.40
C ASP A 270 -9.17 5.77 -4.80
N LEU A 271 -8.42 6.01 -5.88
CA LEU A 271 -8.79 5.77 -7.28
C LEU A 271 -7.89 4.69 -7.89
N SER A 272 -7.72 4.74 -9.21
CA SER A 272 -6.94 3.81 -10.01
C SER A 272 -5.43 3.96 -9.87
N ILE A 273 -4.76 2.82 -9.98
CA ILE A 273 -3.43 2.76 -10.61
C ILE A 273 -3.64 2.64 -12.12
N GLU A 274 -3.24 3.69 -12.84
CA GLU A 274 -3.30 3.84 -14.31
C GLU A 274 -1.93 3.59 -14.97
N SER A 275 -0.93 3.21 -14.18
CA SER A 275 0.43 2.97 -14.63
C SER A 275 1.04 1.76 -13.91
N THR A 276 2.35 1.60 -13.92
CA THR A 276 2.99 0.41 -13.38
C THR A 276 3.40 0.59 -11.91
N LEU A 277 3.04 -0.37 -11.06
CA LEU A 277 3.71 -0.63 -9.80
C LEU A 277 4.72 -1.76 -10.04
N ASP A 278 6.00 -1.43 -10.13
CA ASP A 278 7.08 -2.36 -10.43
C ASP A 278 7.99 -2.52 -9.21
N ILE A 279 7.98 -3.71 -8.60
CA ILE A 279 8.78 -4.02 -7.42
C ILE A 279 9.80 -5.08 -7.82
N GLY A 280 11.06 -4.66 -7.99
CA GLY A 280 12.20 -5.51 -8.32
C GLY A 280 12.59 -6.50 -7.22
N GLY A 281 12.15 -6.26 -5.98
CA GLY A 281 12.33 -7.14 -4.83
C GLY A 281 11.02 -7.78 -4.34
N GLU A 282 10.94 -8.00 -3.03
CA GLU A 282 9.76 -8.55 -2.35
C GLU A 282 8.81 -7.42 -1.93
N LEU A 283 7.49 -7.68 -1.96
CA LEU A 283 6.54 -6.90 -1.17
C LEU A 283 6.58 -7.46 0.26
N LEU A 284 7.29 -6.80 1.17
CA LEU A 284 7.58 -7.33 2.50
C LEU A 284 6.33 -7.49 3.36
N SER A 285 6.37 -8.46 4.27
CA SER A 285 5.25 -8.67 5.20
C SER A 285 4.93 -7.42 6.04
N GLY A 286 3.65 -7.28 6.39
CA GLY A 286 3.11 -6.09 7.05
C GLY A 286 2.74 -4.97 6.08
N THR A 287 3.24 -5.00 4.85
CA THR A 287 2.96 -4.00 3.81
C THR A 287 1.63 -4.25 3.13
N THR A 288 0.84 -3.19 2.94
CA THR A 288 -0.44 -3.23 2.22
C THR A 288 -0.42 -2.26 1.05
N VAL A 289 -0.70 -2.77 -0.16
CA VAL A 289 -1.00 -2.00 -1.35
C VAL A 289 -2.52 -1.98 -1.55
N ARG A 290 -3.18 -0.93 -1.07
CA ARG A 290 -4.62 -0.72 -1.25
C ARG A 290 -4.88 0.28 -2.38
N ILE A 291 -5.63 -0.15 -3.38
CA ILE A 291 -5.97 0.65 -4.56
C ILE A 291 -7.49 0.66 -4.78
N GLY A 292 -8.03 1.76 -5.30
CA GLY A 292 -9.42 1.83 -5.73
C GLY A 292 -9.68 0.88 -6.89
N ALA A 293 -8.83 0.96 -7.91
CA ALA A 293 -8.95 0.15 -9.12
C ALA A 293 -7.60 -0.13 -9.78
N LEU A 294 -7.55 -1.16 -10.61
CA LEU A 294 -6.43 -1.40 -11.52
C LEU A 294 -6.96 -1.24 -12.95
N SER A 295 -6.83 -0.02 -13.49
CA SER A 295 -7.41 0.38 -14.78
C SER A 295 -6.58 -0.10 -15.95
N SER A 296 -7.19 -0.21 -17.14
CA SER A 296 -6.51 -0.57 -18.40
C SER A 296 -5.23 0.23 -18.65
N GLY A 297 -4.10 -0.46 -18.81
CA GLY A 297 -2.76 0.11 -18.92
C GLY A 297 -2.00 0.17 -17.58
N GLY A 298 -2.67 -0.15 -16.47
CA GLY A 298 -2.05 -0.33 -15.16
C GLY A 298 -1.48 -1.74 -15.02
N SER A 299 -0.45 -1.92 -14.20
CA SER A 299 0.03 -3.26 -13.86
C SER A 299 0.71 -3.27 -12.50
N ILE A 300 0.69 -4.42 -11.85
CA ILE A 300 1.49 -4.66 -10.64
C ILE A 300 2.42 -5.83 -10.95
N THR A 301 3.73 -5.60 -10.82
CA THR A 301 4.79 -6.59 -11.03
C THR A 301 5.63 -6.69 -9.77
N ILE A 302 5.92 -7.91 -9.33
CA ILE A 302 6.82 -8.21 -8.21
C ILE A 302 7.86 -9.22 -8.72
N ASP A 303 9.12 -8.82 -8.88
CA ASP A 303 10.22 -9.58 -9.51
C ASP A 303 10.90 -10.56 -8.54
N ALA A 304 10.62 -10.54 -7.23
CA ALA A 304 11.22 -11.53 -6.33
C ALA A 304 10.67 -12.95 -6.56
N ASN A 305 11.59 -13.89 -6.81
CA ASN A 305 11.31 -15.34 -6.80
C ASN A 305 10.72 -15.85 -5.48
N ALA A 306 10.94 -15.12 -4.37
CA ALA A 306 10.44 -15.44 -3.04
C ALA A 306 9.02 -14.89 -2.75
N GLY A 307 8.50 -14.00 -3.60
CA GLY A 307 7.08 -13.70 -3.70
C GLY A 307 6.55 -12.45 -2.98
N LEU A 308 5.24 -12.27 -3.12
CA LEU A 308 4.33 -11.39 -2.39
C LEU A 308 4.18 -11.88 -0.94
N GLU A 309 4.89 -11.28 0.03
CA GLU A 309 4.64 -11.53 1.47
C GLU A 309 3.54 -10.62 2.04
N GLY A 310 3.46 -9.39 1.51
CA GLY A 310 2.46 -8.38 1.85
C GLY A 310 1.08 -8.65 1.26
N GLN A 311 0.22 -7.63 1.24
CA GLN A 311 -1.14 -7.72 0.69
C GLN A 311 -1.37 -6.72 -0.43
N ILE A 312 -2.05 -7.16 -1.49
CA ILE A 312 -2.61 -6.26 -2.50
C ILE A 312 -4.13 -6.29 -2.35
N ILE A 313 -4.75 -5.14 -2.16
CA ILE A 313 -6.18 -4.98 -1.94
C ILE A 313 -6.75 -4.05 -3.00
N ILE A 314 -7.71 -4.55 -3.78
CA ILE A 314 -8.42 -3.78 -4.81
C ILE A 314 -9.83 -3.48 -4.29
N THR A 315 -10.15 -2.20 -4.17
CA THR A 315 -11.37 -1.69 -3.54
C THR A 315 -12.36 -1.17 -4.58
N ASP A 316 -12.97 -2.10 -5.34
CA ASP A 316 -13.99 -1.84 -6.40
C ASP A 316 -15.23 -1.06 -5.88
N ALA A 317 -15.40 -0.97 -4.56
CA ALA A 317 -16.62 -0.52 -3.90
C ALA A 317 -17.00 0.99 -4.03
N PHE A 318 -16.25 1.83 -4.77
CA PHE A 318 -16.54 3.28 -4.83
C PHE A 318 -16.78 3.85 -6.23
N SER A 319 -17.43 3.08 -7.10
CA SER A 319 -18.41 3.54 -8.11
C SER A 319 -18.06 3.56 -9.60
N ASN A 320 -16.87 3.14 -10.07
CA ASN A 320 -16.60 2.97 -11.52
C ASN A 320 -15.30 2.19 -11.87
N GLY A 321 -14.58 1.63 -10.90
CA GLY A 321 -13.22 1.14 -11.12
C GLY A 321 -13.06 -0.35 -10.79
N GLY A 322 -12.92 -1.18 -11.82
CA GLY A 322 -12.68 -2.62 -11.67
C GLY A 322 -11.19 -3.01 -11.63
N TRP A 323 -10.96 -4.30 -11.50
CA TRP A 323 -9.68 -4.95 -11.77
C TRP A 323 -9.66 -5.36 -13.24
N PHE A 324 -8.89 -4.67 -14.08
CA PHE A 324 -8.89 -4.91 -15.53
C PHE A 324 -7.59 -5.50 -16.07
N ASP A 325 -6.47 -5.29 -15.38
CA ASP A 325 -5.15 -5.77 -15.81
C ASP A 325 -4.55 -6.75 -14.81
N PRO A 326 -3.65 -7.66 -15.24
CA PRO A 326 -3.11 -8.69 -14.38
C PRO A 326 -2.19 -8.16 -13.28
N VAL A 327 -2.10 -8.92 -12.19
CA VAL A 327 -0.99 -8.84 -11.23
C VAL A 327 -0.01 -9.97 -11.50
N THR A 328 1.27 -9.62 -11.57
CA THR A 328 2.37 -10.51 -11.90
C THR A 328 3.31 -10.68 -10.70
N ILE A 329 3.65 -11.93 -10.38
CA ILE A 329 4.59 -12.29 -9.32
C ILE A 329 5.67 -13.23 -9.88
N GLY A 330 6.94 -12.95 -9.57
CA GLY A 330 8.13 -13.60 -10.10
C GLY A 330 8.57 -13.09 -11.47
N THR A 331 9.73 -13.55 -11.94
CA THR A 331 10.25 -13.23 -13.28
C THR A 331 10.45 -14.42 -14.20
N GLY A 332 10.45 -14.12 -15.51
CA GLY A 332 10.78 -15.08 -16.55
C GLY A 332 9.80 -16.25 -16.63
N GLY A 333 10.33 -17.47 -16.79
CA GLY A 333 9.51 -18.67 -17.00
C GLY A 333 8.75 -19.18 -15.77
N SER A 334 8.92 -18.55 -14.61
CA SER A 334 8.27 -18.94 -13.33
C SER A 334 7.22 -17.92 -12.86
N GLN A 335 6.79 -17.03 -13.75
CA GLN A 335 5.82 -15.99 -13.47
C GLN A 335 4.44 -16.56 -13.10
N ILE A 336 3.89 -16.12 -11.98
CA ILE A 336 2.49 -16.30 -11.61
C ILE A 336 1.74 -15.06 -12.10
N VAL A 337 0.79 -15.26 -13.01
CA VAL A 337 -0.07 -14.19 -13.53
C VAL A 337 -1.48 -14.40 -13.00
N ILE A 338 -1.94 -13.46 -12.18
CA ILE A 338 -3.31 -13.43 -11.68
C ILE A 338 -4.07 -12.41 -12.54
N ASP A 339 -4.82 -12.94 -13.50
CA ASP A 339 -5.54 -12.18 -14.53
C ASP A 339 -7.03 -12.05 -14.17
N PRO A 340 -7.59 -10.83 -14.08
CA PRO A 340 -9.01 -10.62 -13.83
C PRO A 340 -9.91 -11.15 -14.97
N ALA A 341 -9.43 -11.31 -16.20
CA ALA A 341 -10.25 -11.89 -17.28
C ALA A 341 -10.59 -13.37 -17.04
N ASN A 342 -9.81 -14.06 -16.19
CA ASN A 342 -10.08 -15.43 -15.76
C ASN A 342 -10.99 -15.48 -14.52
N THR A 343 -11.28 -14.34 -13.89
CA THR A 343 -12.26 -14.29 -12.81
C THR A 343 -13.64 -14.07 -13.42
N SER A 344 -14.61 -14.86 -12.97
CA SER A 344 -15.97 -14.75 -13.50
C SER A 344 -16.56 -13.41 -13.03
N PHE A 345 -16.56 -12.44 -13.94
CA PHE A 345 -17.14 -11.12 -13.71
C PHE A 345 -18.67 -11.27 -13.51
N PRO A 346 -19.29 -10.73 -12.45
CA PRO A 346 -18.75 -10.19 -11.19
C PRO A 346 -19.22 -10.94 -9.90
N PRO A 347 -18.48 -10.96 -8.76
CA PRO A 347 -17.11 -10.47 -8.47
C PRO A 347 -16.25 -11.49 -7.67
N GLU A 348 -16.26 -12.79 -8.02
CA GLU A 348 -15.46 -13.79 -7.28
C GLU A 348 -14.00 -13.77 -7.76
N VAL A 349 -13.07 -13.38 -6.89
CA VAL A 349 -11.64 -13.62 -7.10
C VAL A 349 -11.40 -15.10 -6.85
N ASP A 350 -11.08 -15.86 -7.89
CA ASP A 350 -10.85 -17.31 -7.78
C ASP A 350 -9.54 -17.69 -8.48
N TYR A 351 -8.42 -17.33 -7.85
CA TYR A 351 -7.12 -17.88 -8.23
C TYR A 351 -6.71 -19.01 -7.29
N THR A 352 -6.06 -20.03 -7.85
CA THR A 352 -5.75 -21.30 -7.16
C THR A 352 -4.40 -21.32 -6.48
N GLN A 353 -3.52 -20.36 -6.77
CA GLN A 353 -2.22 -20.25 -6.13
C GLN A 353 -2.38 -19.95 -4.64
N THR A 354 -1.89 -20.83 -3.78
CA THR A 354 -1.93 -20.69 -2.32
C THR A 354 -1.02 -19.57 -1.83
N SER A 355 -1.23 -19.06 -0.61
CA SER A 355 -0.34 -18.04 -0.04
C SER A 355 1.12 -18.52 -0.04
N ALA A 356 1.37 -19.81 0.21
CA ALA A 356 2.73 -20.37 0.20
C ALA A 356 3.42 -20.25 -1.17
N GLN A 357 2.67 -20.45 -2.26
CA GLN A 357 3.19 -20.25 -3.63
C GLN A 357 3.42 -18.77 -3.96
N LEU A 358 2.67 -17.88 -3.31
CA LEU A 358 2.79 -16.44 -3.50
C LEU A 358 3.88 -15.80 -2.63
N GLY A 359 4.49 -16.48 -1.66
CA GLY A 359 5.44 -15.85 -0.70
C GLY A 359 4.84 -15.50 0.68
N GLY A 360 3.61 -15.93 0.95
CA GLY A 360 2.90 -15.76 2.22
C GLY A 360 1.78 -14.72 2.18
N GLY A 361 1.76 -13.87 1.16
CA GLY A 361 0.80 -12.81 0.92
C GLY A 361 -0.46 -13.24 0.16
N ALA A 362 -1.25 -12.28 -0.31
CA ALA A 362 -2.42 -12.51 -1.17
C ALA A 362 -2.85 -11.23 -1.90
N ILE A 363 -3.71 -11.44 -2.91
CA ILE A 363 -4.39 -10.41 -3.65
C ILE A 363 -5.89 -10.56 -3.39
N GLY A 364 -6.55 -9.51 -2.91
CA GLY A 364 -7.98 -9.55 -2.62
C GLY A 364 -8.74 -8.40 -3.27
N VAL A 365 -9.94 -8.68 -3.75
CA VAL A 365 -10.92 -7.66 -4.16
C VAL A 365 -11.94 -7.52 -3.04
N VAL A 366 -12.34 -6.30 -2.71
CA VAL A 366 -13.38 -6.02 -1.70
C VAL A 366 -14.77 -6.05 -2.34
N PRO A 367 -15.77 -6.74 -1.74
CA PRO A 367 -15.69 -7.57 -0.54
C PRO A 367 -14.85 -8.84 -0.70
N PHE A 368 -14.05 -9.19 0.32
CA PHE A 368 -13.20 -10.38 0.27
C PHE A 368 -14.01 -11.68 0.29
N ASP A 369 -13.61 -12.63 -0.54
CA ASP A 369 -14.10 -14.02 -0.54
C ASP A 369 -13.15 -14.97 0.23
N ASN A 370 -13.55 -16.23 0.44
CA ASN A 370 -12.67 -17.26 0.95
C ASN A 370 -11.68 -17.76 -0.11
N HIS A 371 -10.45 -18.02 0.31
CA HIS A 371 -9.41 -18.59 -0.54
C HIS A 371 -9.53 -20.10 -0.52
N ARG A 372 -10.36 -20.66 -1.41
CA ARG A 372 -10.77 -22.08 -1.43
C ARG A 372 -9.59 -23.05 -1.31
N ALA A 373 -8.57 -22.83 -2.13
CA ALA A 373 -7.36 -23.65 -2.21
C ALA A 373 -6.39 -23.51 -1.01
N ASP A 374 -6.58 -22.52 -0.13
CA ASP A 374 -5.70 -22.23 1.00
C ASP A 374 -6.41 -22.33 2.37
N CYS A 375 -7.65 -22.84 2.36
CA CYS A 375 -8.36 -23.27 3.55
C CYS A 375 -7.80 -24.61 4.07
N SER A 376 -8.05 -24.90 5.35
CA SER A 376 -7.77 -26.23 5.92
C SER A 376 -8.93 -26.64 6.83
N PRO A 377 -9.71 -27.69 6.50
CA PRO A 377 -9.62 -28.51 5.28
C PRO A 377 -9.74 -27.71 3.97
N LEU A 378 -9.34 -28.28 2.85
CA LEU A 378 -9.62 -27.67 1.55
C LEU A 378 -11.15 -27.56 1.36
N GLU A 379 -11.60 -26.54 0.65
CA GLU A 379 -13.01 -26.47 0.30
C GLU A 379 -13.41 -27.66 -0.58
N GLU A 380 -14.59 -28.21 -0.32
CA GLU A 380 -15.11 -29.44 -0.91
C GLU A 380 -14.26 -30.69 -0.63
N ALA A 381 -13.31 -30.62 0.31
CA ALA A 381 -12.57 -31.80 0.75
C ALA A 381 -13.52 -32.85 1.34
N PHE A 382 -13.16 -34.11 1.10
CA PHE A 382 -13.74 -35.26 1.77
C PHE A 382 -12.71 -35.81 2.77
N ILE A 383 -13.08 -35.88 4.05
CA ILE A 383 -12.24 -36.39 5.13
C ILE A 383 -12.76 -37.75 5.53
N GLU A 384 -12.03 -38.79 5.13
CA GLU A 384 -12.48 -40.19 5.18
C GLU A 384 -12.71 -40.73 6.59
N GLN A 385 -12.17 -40.09 7.63
CA GLN A 385 -12.35 -40.50 9.01
C GLN A 385 -12.48 -39.30 9.96
N PRO A 386 -13.40 -39.35 10.93
CA PRO A 386 -13.56 -38.31 11.96
C PRO A 386 -12.27 -38.00 12.73
N ALA A 387 -11.43 -39.01 12.97
CA ALA A 387 -10.14 -38.87 13.64
C ALA A 387 -9.13 -38.03 12.83
N ASN A 388 -9.29 -37.96 11.51
CA ASN A 388 -8.44 -37.19 10.60
C ASN A 388 -8.94 -35.76 10.40
N VAL A 389 -10.10 -35.40 10.97
CA VAL A 389 -10.57 -34.02 10.92
C VAL A 389 -9.63 -33.15 11.77
N PRO A 390 -9.09 -32.05 11.21
CA PRO A 390 -8.23 -31.15 11.97
C PRO A 390 -8.89 -30.71 13.27
N SER A 391 -8.09 -30.62 14.35
CA SER A 391 -8.56 -30.10 15.65
C SER A 391 -9.05 -28.65 15.57
N THR A 392 -8.71 -27.94 14.49
CA THR A 392 -9.22 -26.63 14.15
C THR A 392 -9.48 -26.53 12.65
N ILE A 393 -10.57 -25.89 12.26
CA ILE A 393 -10.81 -25.49 10.87
C ILE A 393 -10.24 -24.09 10.67
N ARG A 394 -9.48 -23.90 9.59
CA ARG A 394 -8.93 -22.61 9.15
C ARG A 394 -9.62 -22.19 7.86
N ILE A 395 -10.47 -21.17 7.94
CA ILE A 395 -11.05 -20.52 6.77
C ILE A 395 -10.20 -19.29 6.45
N ARG A 396 -9.49 -19.33 5.33
CA ARG A 396 -8.62 -18.24 4.86
C ARG A 396 -9.35 -17.37 3.84
N HIS A 397 -9.06 -16.08 3.84
CA HIS A 397 -9.63 -15.10 2.91
C HIS A 397 -8.56 -14.53 1.98
N TYR A 398 -8.99 -14.02 0.81
CA TYR A 398 -8.13 -13.32 -0.14
C TYR A 398 -7.61 -11.97 0.37
N GLY A 399 -8.14 -11.46 1.49
CA GLY A 399 -7.66 -10.24 2.10
C GLY A 399 -7.86 -10.21 3.63
N PRO A 400 -7.38 -9.14 4.28
CA PRO A 400 -7.49 -8.97 5.72
C PRO A 400 -8.93 -8.95 6.23
N ILE A 401 -9.18 -9.62 7.36
CA ILE A 401 -10.51 -9.68 7.97
C ILE A 401 -10.49 -9.28 9.45
N THR A 402 -11.64 -8.87 9.96
CA THR A 402 -11.86 -8.59 11.38
C THR A 402 -13.30 -8.90 11.78
N PHE A 403 -13.52 -9.25 13.06
CA PHE A 403 -14.83 -9.44 13.67
C PHE A 403 -14.76 -9.15 15.17
N ALA A 404 -15.92 -8.93 15.80
CA ALA A 404 -15.98 -8.64 17.23
C ALA A 404 -15.52 -9.86 18.06
N TRP A 405 -14.59 -9.64 18.99
CA TRP A 405 -14.06 -10.72 19.83
C TRP A 405 -15.16 -11.40 20.65
N GLY A 406 -15.07 -12.72 20.80
CA GLY A 406 -16.05 -13.53 21.52
C GLY A 406 -17.38 -13.72 20.79
N THR A 407 -17.50 -13.29 19.53
CA THR A 407 -18.68 -13.54 18.69
C THR A 407 -18.40 -14.60 17.64
N MET A 408 -19.43 -15.30 17.19
CA MET A 408 -19.33 -16.26 16.09
C MET A 408 -19.61 -15.53 14.75
N PRO A 409 -18.62 -15.42 13.85
CA PRO A 409 -18.77 -14.72 12.58
C PRO A 409 -19.36 -15.58 11.46
N TYR A 410 -19.70 -16.84 11.73
CA TYR A 410 -20.31 -17.78 10.79
C TYR A 410 -21.62 -18.36 11.32
N VAL A 411 -22.53 -18.66 10.41
CA VAL A 411 -23.56 -19.67 10.62
C VAL A 411 -22.99 -21.01 10.15
N ILE A 412 -22.88 -21.96 11.07
CA ILE A 412 -22.33 -23.29 10.81
C ILE A 412 -23.48 -24.28 10.83
N THR A 413 -23.72 -24.94 9.70
CA THR A 413 -24.73 -25.99 9.59
C THR A 413 -24.09 -27.33 9.29
N ARG A 414 -24.69 -28.41 9.79
CA ARG A 414 -24.38 -29.78 9.35
C ARG A 414 -25.63 -30.47 8.79
N LYS A 415 -25.43 -31.37 7.84
CA LYS A 415 -26.48 -32.29 7.34
C LYS A 415 -25.87 -33.62 6.89
N LEU A 416 -26.68 -34.68 6.93
CA LEU A 416 -26.35 -35.98 6.32
C LEU A 416 -26.24 -35.84 4.79
N TYR A 417 -25.31 -36.58 4.19
CA TYR A 417 -25.02 -36.61 2.76
C TYR A 417 -25.12 -38.05 2.22
N PRO A 418 -25.71 -38.28 1.04
CA PRO A 418 -26.35 -37.31 0.15
C PRO A 418 -27.76 -36.95 0.63
N CYS A 419 -28.18 -35.70 0.42
CA CYS A 419 -29.59 -35.34 0.58
C CYS A 419 -30.31 -35.56 -0.75
N ASP A 420 -31.35 -36.39 -0.76
CA ASP A 420 -32.03 -37.05 -1.91
C ASP A 420 -32.56 -36.19 -3.09
N SER A 421 -32.20 -34.90 -3.21
CA SER A 421 -32.82 -34.03 -4.23
C SER A 421 -31.92 -33.16 -5.09
N ASP A 422 -30.62 -33.01 -4.81
CA ASP A 422 -29.60 -32.46 -5.72
C ASP A 422 -28.29 -32.34 -4.92
N PRO A 423 -27.17 -32.97 -5.33
CA PRO A 423 -25.88 -32.83 -4.65
C PRO A 423 -25.37 -31.38 -4.60
N TRP A 424 -26.00 -30.47 -5.36
CA TRP A 424 -25.71 -29.03 -5.43
C TRP A 424 -26.87 -28.14 -4.95
N ALA A 425 -28.01 -28.70 -4.51
CA ALA A 425 -29.07 -27.89 -3.91
C ALA A 425 -28.52 -27.18 -2.67
N GLU A 426 -28.82 -25.88 -2.57
CA GLU A 426 -28.26 -24.97 -1.58
C GLU A 426 -28.15 -25.62 -0.19
N CYS A 427 -26.89 -25.83 0.23
CA CYS A 427 -26.47 -26.49 1.47
C CYS A 427 -27.11 -25.95 2.78
N CYS A 428 -27.85 -24.84 2.72
CA CYS A 428 -28.52 -24.21 3.87
C CYS A 428 -30.04 -24.22 3.78
N GLN A 429 -30.66 -24.95 2.85
CA GLN A 429 -32.12 -25.08 2.84
C GLN A 429 -32.57 -26.05 3.94
N THR A 430 -33.50 -25.58 4.78
CA THR A 430 -34.10 -26.35 5.87
C THR A 430 -34.78 -27.65 5.42
N SER A 431 -35.06 -27.80 4.12
CA SER A 431 -35.64 -28.99 3.52
C SER A 431 -34.75 -30.24 3.63
N CYS A 432 -33.43 -30.09 3.82
CA CYS A 432 -32.49 -31.22 3.92
C CYS A 432 -32.10 -31.57 5.37
N GLY A 433 -32.86 -31.09 6.37
CA GLY A 433 -32.55 -31.38 7.78
C GLY A 433 -31.28 -30.69 8.31
N ALA A 434 -30.79 -29.65 7.64
CA ALA A 434 -29.62 -28.90 8.09
C ALA A 434 -29.84 -28.35 9.51
N THR A 435 -28.92 -28.71 10.42
CA THR A 435 -28.95 -28.27 11.82
C THR A 435 -27.89 -27.20 12.03
N ASP A 436 -28.30 -26.04 12.57
CA ASP A 436 -27.37 -25.00 13.02
C ASP A 436 -26.62 -25.49 14.28
N ILE A 437 -25.31 -25.54 14.15
CA ILE A 437 -24.36 -25.98 15.18
C ILE A 437 -23.33 -24.90 15.50
N SER A 438 -23.62 -23.63 15.17
CA SER A 438 -22.70 -22.50 15.38
C SER A 438 -22.25 -22.38 16.84
N ASN A 439 -23.10 -22.77 17.80
CA ASN A 439 -22.80 -22.77 19.23
C ASN A 439 -21.83 -23.88 19.68
N LEU A 440 -21.50 -24.83 18.81
CA LEU A 440 -20.54 -25.92 19.08
C LEU A 440 -19.11 -25.58 18.64
N PHE A 441 -18.88 -24.33 18.22
CA PHE A 441 -17.56 -23.83 17.85
C PHE A 441 -17.25 -22.53 18.58
N THR A 442 -15.96 -22.25 18.69
CA THR A 442 -15.44 -20.91 19.00
C THR A 442 -14.67 -20.38 17.80
N ALA A 443 -14.64 -19.07 17.62
CA ALA A 443 -13.92 -18.42 16.53
C ALA A 443 -12.82 -17.50 17.09
N ALA A 444 -11.66 -17.52 16.46
CA ALA A 444 -10.56 -16.59 16.69
C ALA A 444 -9.97 -16.13 15.36
N LEU A 445 -9.37 -14.93 15.34
CA LEU A 445 -8.50 -14.54 14.23
C LEU A 445 -7.21 -15.34 14.33
N GLY A 446 -6.74 -15.89 13.20
CA GLY A 446 -5.43 -16.51 13.12
C GLY A 446 -4.33 -15.48 13.33
N SER A 447 -3.22 -15.89 13.94
CA SER A 447 -2.02 -15.07 13.98
C SER A 447 -1.47 -14.91 12.56
N SER A 448 -1.20 -13.69 12.11
CA SER A 448 -0.36 -13.52 10.93
C SER A 448 1.02 -14.08 11.24
N ALA A 449 1.50 -15.06 10.46
CA ALA A 449 2.83 -15.62 10.68
C ALA A 449 3.95 -14.56 10.63
N ASN A 450 3.70 -13.45 9.91
CA ASN A 450 4.72 -12.45 9.59
C ASN A 450 4.34 -11.01 10.06
N GLY A 451 3.50 -10.86 11.08
CA GLY A 451 3.13 -9.54 11.64
C GLY A 451 2.15 -8.70 10.82
N GLY A 452 1.59 -9.23 9.73
CA GLY A 452 0.52 -8.60 8.95
C GLY A 452 -0.87 -8.65 9.60
N THR A 453 -1.88 -8.13 8.91
CA THR A 453 -3.27 -8.27 9.35
C THR A 453 -3.79 -9.70 9.15
N ALA A 454 -4.57 -10.22 10.09
CA ALA A 454 -5.13 -11.57 10.03
C ALA A 454 -6.06 -11.78 8.83
N ARG A 455 -5.92 -12.92 8.15
CA ARG A 455 -6.78 -13.36 7.03
C ARG A 455 -7.53 -14.66 7.31
N ASP A 456 -7.19 -15.27 8.44
CA ASP A 456 -7.66 -16.59 8.83
C ASP A 456 -8.70 -16.43 9.94
N VAL A 457 -9.83 -17.11 9.81
CA VAL A 457 -10.66 -17.45 10.97
C VAL A 457 -10.34 -18.88 11.37
N ILE A 458 -9.92 -19.04 12.61
CA ILE A 458 -9.69 -20.33 13.24
C ILE A 458 -10.96 -20.69 14.02
N LEU A 459 -11.61 -21.77 13.59
CA LEU A 459 -12.77 -22.34 14.24
C LEU A 459 -12.33 -23.58 15.02
N THR A 460 -12.55 -23.56 16.32
CA THR A 460 -12.21 -24.66 17.23
C THR A 460 -13.50 -25.25 17.78
N PRO A 461 -13.76 -26.57 17.61
CA PRO A 461 -14.87 -27.23 18.27
C PRO A 461 -14.80 -27.05 19.78
N VAL A 462 -15.93 -26.84 20.44
CA VAL A 462 -15.99 -26.77 21.91
C VAL A 462 -15.64 -28.13 22.52
N SER A 463 -15.16 -28.11 23.77
CA SER A 463 -14.86 -29.35 24.49
C SER A 463 -16.08 -30.28 24.53
N GLY A 464 -15.87 -31.55 24.16
CA GLY A 464 -16.93 -32.57 24.09
C GLY A 464 -17.66 -32.62 22.74
N PHE A 465 -17.32 -31.78 21.77
CA PHE A 465 -17.76 -31.99 20.39
C PHE A 465 -17.11 -33.23 19.80
N THR A 466 -17.93 -34.14 19.29
CA THR A 466 -17.50 -35.33 18.56
C THR A 466 -17.89 -35.16 17.09
N TRP A 467 -16.93 -35.38 16.20
CA TRP A 467 -17.19 -35.41 14.77
C TRP A 467 -18.11 -36.61 14.45
N PRO A 468 -19.15 -36.42 13.63
CA PRO A 468 -20.05 -37.49 13.22
C PRO A 468 -19.30 -38.60 12.46
N ASP A 469 -19.65 -39.85 12.74
CA ASP A 469 -19.12 -41.03 12.03
C ASP A 469 -19.87 -41.26 10.69
N ASP A 470 -21.07 -40.70 10.55
CA ASP A 470 -21.86 -40.70 9.33
C ASP A 470 -21.40 -39.62 8.34
N ARG A 471 -21.64 -39.87 7.05
CA ARG A 471 -21.29 -38.97 5.96
C ARG A 471 -22.02 -37.63 6.11
N THR A 472 -21.34 -36.66 6.71
CA THR A 472 -21.89 -35.36 7.10
C THR A 472 -21.22 -34.25 6.33
N GLU A 473 -22.01 -33.42 5.66
CA GLU A 473 -21.55 -32.15 5.08
C GLU A 473 -21.59 -31.06 6.15
N PHE A 474 -20.48 -30.36 6.32
CA PHE A 474 -20.38 -29.14 7.12
C PHE A 474 -20.36 -27.94 6.19
N CYS A 475 -21.18 -26.92 6.48
CA CYS A 475 -21.24 -25.69 5.72
C CYS A 475 -21.10 -24.47 6.64
N PHE A 476 -20.27 -23.54 6.21
CA PHE A 476 -19.93 -22.32 6.93
C PHE A 476 -20.31 -21.14 6.04
N LYS A 477 -21.23 -20.32 6.54
CA LYS A 477 -21.69 -19.11 5.86
C LYS A 477 -21.35 -17.87 6.69
N PRO A 478 -20.61 -16.89 6.17
CA PRO A 478 -20.33 -15.66 6.90
C PRO A 478 -21.62 -14.95 7.34
N VAL A 479 -21.61 -14.43 8.55
CA VAL A 479 -22.63 -13.48 9.00
C VAL A 479 -22.32 -12.13 8.33
N THR A 480 -23.25 -11.63 7.51
CA THR A 480 -23.05 -10.41 6.71
C THR A 480 -23.74 -9.17 7.28
N SER A 481 -24.45 -9.30 8.41
CA SER A 481 -25.14 -8.18 9.08
C SER A 481 -25.06 -8.30 10.59
N GLY A 482 -25.29 -7.20 11.31
CA GLY A 482 -25.17 -7.16 12.77
C GLY A 482 -23.74 -6.97 13.28
N THR A 483 -23.57 -7.08 14.60
CA THR A 483 -22.29 -6.78 15.29
C THR A 483 -21.27 -7.91 15.20
N ASN A 484 -21.72 -9.14 14.98
CA ASN A 484 -20.88 -10.32 14.79
C ASN A 484 -20.49 -10.56 13.33
N ARG A 485 -20.81 -9.63 12.41
CA ARG A 485 -20.49 -9.79 11.00
C ARG A 485 -18.98 -9.85 10.76
N LEU A 486 -18.55 -10.68 9.81
CA LEU A 486 -17.18 -10.70 9.34
C LEU A 486 -16.95 -9.52 8.38
N LYS A 487 -15.90 -8.72 8.63
CA LYS A 487 -15.60 -7.49 7.88
C LYS A 487 -14.27 -7.56 7.16
N CYS A 488 -14.17 -6.86 6.04
CA CYS A 488 -12.91 -6.56 5.37
C CYS A 488 -12.13 -5.53 6.20
N SER A 489 -10.97 -5.90 6.71
CA SER A 489 -10.10 -5.02 7.51
C SER A 489 -9.19 -4.17 6.60
N GLY A 490 -8.73 -3.03 7.10
CA GLY A 490 -7.76 -2.19 6.38
C GLY A 490 -8.32 -1.43 5.16
N VAL A 491 -9.64 -1.40 5.00
CA VAL A 491 -10.33 -0.73 3.87
C VAL A 491 -11.39 0.25 4.37
N PRO A 492 -11.69 1.33 3.63
CA PRO A 492 -12.68 2.32 4.05
C PRO A 492 -14.05 1.68 4.36
N ASN A 493 -14.68 2.09 5.46
CA ASN A 493 -15.98 1.61 5.97
C ASN A 493 -16.04 0.14 6.41
N GLU A 494 -14.97 -0.64 6.27
CA GLU A 494 -14.91 -2.06 6.63
C GLU A 494 -16.19 -2.83 6.22
N PRO A 495 -16.50 -2.92 4.92
CA PRO A 495 -17.69 -3.62 4.45
C PRO A 495 -17.63 -5.08 4.91
N SER A 496 -18.80 -5.72 4.97
CA SER A 496 -18.85 -7.16 5.20
C SER A 496 -18.09 -7.91 4.11
N VAL A 497 -17.50 -9.05 4.46
CA VAL A 497 -16.99 -10.01 3.47
C VAL A 497 -18.10 -10.46 2.52
N TYR A 498 -17.70 -11.07 1.40
CA TYR A 498 -18.65 -11.62 0.43
C TYR A 498 -19.51 -12.73 1.04
N ALA A 499 -20.71 -12.91 0.50
CA ALA A 499 -21.64 -13.95 0.95
C ALA A 499 -21.31 -15.28 0.29
N TYR A 500 -20.24 -15.94 0.76
CA TYR A 500 -19.80 -17.24 0.25
C TYR A 500 -20.30 -18.41 1.10
N LYS A 501 -20.03 -19.62 0.62
CA LYS A 501 -20.25 -20.87 1.35
C LYS A 501 -18.94 -21.63 1.32
N TYR A 502 -18.36 -21.90 2.48
CA TYR A 502 -17.26 -22.85 2.60
C TYR A 502 -17.82 -24.17 3.11
N ARG A 503 -17.40 -25.29 2.53
CA ARG A 503 -17.90 -26.61 2.91
C ARG A 503 -16.85 -27.69 2.81
N PHE A 504 -17.04 -28.75 3.58
CA PHE A 504 -16.30 -30.01 3.45
C PHE A 504 -17.16 -31.14 4.00
N LEU A 505 -16.79 -32.37 3.64
CA LEU A 505 -17.46 -33.59 4.03
C LEU A 505 -16.60 -34.35 5.03
N VAL A 506 -17.22 -34.89 6.06
CA VAL A 506 -16.61 -35.83 7.01
C VAL A 506 -17.40 -37.12 6.96
N GLY A 507 -16.72 -38.26 6.94
CA GLY A 507 -17.35 -39.55 7.11
C GLY A 507 -16.61 -40.62 6.33
N ILE A 508 -17.02 -41.86 6.54
CA ILE A 508 -16.40 -43.01 5.88
C ILE A 508 -16.87 -43.02 4.41
N PRO A 509 -15.95 -43.04 3.42
CA PRO A 509 -16.35 -43.10 2.02
C PRO A 509 -17.10 -44.40 1.80
N CYS A 510 -18.29 -44.33 1.19
CA CYS A 510 -19.06 -45.52 0.82
C CYS A 510 -18.18 -46.53 0.03
N GLY A 511 -17.26 -46.02 -0.79
CA GLY A 511 -16.31 -46.83 -1.56
C GLY A 511 -15.16 -47.47 -0.76
N SER A 512 -14.91 -47.10 0.50
CA SER A 512 -13.93 -47.82 1.34
C SER A 512 -14.46 -49.15 1.88
N ALA A 513 -15.79 -49.25 1.96
CA ALA A 513 -16.50 -50.48 2.30
C ALA A 513 -16.93 -51.27 1.05
N ASP A 514 -16.85 -50.70 -0.16
CA ASP A 514 -16.92 -51.41 -1.45
C ASP A 514 -15.55 -52.08 -1.71
N LEU A 515 -15.40 -53.27 -1.16
CA LEU A 515 -14.20 -54.09 -1.26
C LEU A 515 -14.17 -54.93 -2.54
N VAL A 516 -15.32 -55.09 -3.21
CA VAL A 516 -15.51 -55.99 -4.34
C VAL A 516 -16.29 -55.33 -5.46
N GLY A 517 -15.57 -55.04 -6.54
CA GLY A 517 -16.18 -54.65 -7.80
C GLY A 517 -16.07 -53.16 -8.10
N GLY A 518 -15.91 -52.31 -7.08
CA GLY A 518 -15.79 -50.87 -7.29
C GLY A 518 -17.04 -50.29 -7.92
N ASP A 519 -18.20 -50.91 -7.67
CA ASP A 519 -19.49 -50.53 -8.23
C ASP A 519 -20.17 -49.39 -7.45
N GLY A 520 -19.55 -48.97 -6.34
CA GLY A 520 -19.97 -47.86 -5.50
C GLY A 520 -21.08 -48.24 -4.51
N GLU A 521 -21.46 -49.51 -4.45
CA GLU A 521 -22.40 -50.04 -3.47
C GLU A 521 -21.64 -50.84 -2.40
N VAL A 522 -22.16 -50.87 -1.18
CA VAL A 522 -21.67 -51.76 -0.13
C VAL A 522 -22.69 -52.87 0.02
N ASP A 523 -22.34 -54.08 -0.41
CA ASP A 523 -23.24 -55.20 -0.53
C ASP A 523 -22.71 -56.47 0.16
N SER A 524 -23.40 -57.59 -0.07
CA SER A 524 -23.02 -58.88 0.54
C SER A 524 -21.68 -59.43 0.05
N ALA A 525 -21.23 -59.05 -1.16
CA ALA A 525 -19.93 -59.42 -1.70
C ALA A 525 -18.80 -58.70 -0.95
N ASP A 526 -18.99 -57.44 -0.58
CA ASP A 526 -18.04 -56.67 0.22
C ASP A 526 -17.87 -57.23 1.61
N LEU A 527 -18.99 -57.52 2.29
CA LEU A 527 -18.97 -58.20 3.58
C LEU A 527 -18.23 -59.54 3.50
N ALA A 528 -18.48 -60.32 2.45
CA ALA A 528 -17.80 -61.59 2.24
C ALA A 528 -16.29 -61.40 2.00
N ALA A 529 -15.87 -60.35 1.29
CA ALA A 529 -14.46 -60.04 1.08
C ALA A 529 -13.77 -59.56 2.36
N TRP A 530 -14.41 -58.72 3.15
CA TRP A 530 -13.87 -58.31 4.45
C TRP A 530 -13.69 -59.51 5.38
N MET A 531 -14.68 -60.41 5.45
CA MET A 531 -14.58 -61.62 6.27
C MET A 531 -13.45 -62.56 5.84
N GLN A 532 -13.04 -62.52 4.56
CA GLN A 532 -11.90 -63.29 4.05
C GLN A 532 -10.57 -62.60 4.29
N ASN A 533 -10.53 -61.27 4.19
CA ASN A 533 -9.34 -60.47 4.40
C ASN A 533 -9.72 -59.18 5.14
N PRO A 534 -9.84 -59.22 6.48
CA PRO A 534 -10.26 -58.07 7.26
C PRO A 534 -9.30 -56.90 7.05
N ILE A 535 -9.85 -55.74 6.71
CA ILE A 535 -9.11 -54.49 6.63
C ILE A 535 -9.61 -53.53 7.71
N ASP A 536 -8.68 -52.72 8.21
CA ASP A 536 -8.97 -51.64 9.14
C ASP A 536 -9.62 -50.48 8.37
N LEU A 537 -10.93 -50.31 8.55
CA LEU A 537 -11.75 -49.30 7.90
C LEU A 537 -11.82 -48.01 8.72
N ASN A 538 -11.75 -48.11 10.05
CA ASN A 538 -11.85 -46.99 10.96
C ASN A 538 -10.49 -46.30 11.25
N GLY A 539 -9.38 -46.90 10.83
CA GLY A 539 -8.01 -46.38 10.92
C GLY A 539 -7.38 -46.48 12.30
N ASP A 540 -7.92 -47.32 13.21
CA ASP A 540 -7.42 -47.48 14.57
C ASP A 540 -6.19 -48.41 14.68
N GLY A 541 -5.78 -49.00 13.56
CA GLY A 541 -4.66 -49.92 13.41
C GLY A 541 -5.04 -51.40 13.57
N LEU A 542 -6.32 -51.75 13.75
CA LEU A 542 -6.79 -53.11 14.01
C LEU A 542 -8.05 -53.42 13.18
N ALA A 543 -7.98 -54.34 12.22
CA ALA A 543 -9.17 -54.89 11.57
C ALA A 543 -9.99 -55.77 12.54
N ASN A 544 -11.06 -55.24 13.11
CA ASN A 544 -11.83 -55.84 14.20
C ASN A 544 -13.35 -55.65 14.04
N ASP A 545 -14.13 -56.04 15.07
CA ASP A 545 -15.60 -55.96 15.03
C ASP A 545 -16.13 -54.53 14.82
N ALA A 546 -15.35 -53.51 15.16
CA ALA A 546 -15.68 -52.12 14.87
C ALA A 546 -15.71 -51.84 13.36
N ASP A 547 -14.75 -52.36 12.59
CA ASP A 547 -14.74 -52.21 11.13
C ASP A 547 -15.86 -53.02 10.46
N LEU A 548 -16.13 -54.22 10.99
CA LEU A 548 -17.25 -55.03 10.54
C LEU A 548 -18.58 -54.30 10.75
N ALA A 549 -18.73 -53.60 11.87
CA ALA A 549 -19.91 -52.79 12.13
C ALA A 549 -20.08 -51.66 11.10
N LEU A 550 -18.98 -51.08 10.59
CA LEU A 550 -19.02 -50.06 9.54
C LEU A 550 -19.52 -50.62 8.20
N ILE A 551 -19.08 -51.83 7.81
CA ILE A 551 -19.60 -52.49 6.61
C ILE A 551 -21.08 -52.79 6.76
N LEU A 552 -21.48 -53.37 7.90
CA LEU A 552 -22.88 -53.71 8.15
C LEU A 552 -23.78 -52.47 8.22
N GLN A 553 -23.25 -51.36 8.74
CA GLN A 553 -23.95 -50.08 8.72
C GLN A 553 -24.11 -49.56 7.29
N ALA A 554 -23.04 -49.55 6.50
CA ALA A 554 -23.07 -49.08 5.12
C ALA A 554 -24.01 -49.95 4.23
N MET A 555 -24.06 -51.25 4.46
CA MET A 555 -25.04 -52.16 3.83
C MET A 555 -26.50 -51.86 4.24
N GLY A 556 -26.71 -51.32 5.44
CA GLY A 556 -28.04 -50.95 5.94
C GLY A 556 -28.54 -49.62 5.40
N GLU A 557 -27.69 -48.82 4.77
CA GLU A 557 -28.01 -47.53 4.15
C GLU A 557 -28.33 -47.67 2.64
N THR A 558 -28.02 -48.81 2.02
CA THR A 558 -28.28 -49.12 0.60
C THR A 558 -29.59 -49.86 0.33
N GLU A 559 -30.32 -50.31 1.37
CA GLU A 559 -31.69 -50.86 1.29
C GLU A 559 -32.77 -49.79 1.58
#